data_AF-X1MT51-F1
#
_entry.id   AF-X1MT51-F1
#
_cell.length_a   1.000
_cell.length_b   1.000
_cell.length_c   1.000
_cell.angle_alpha   90.00
_cell.angle_beta   90.00
_cell.angle_gamma   90.00
#
_symmetry.space_group_name_H-M   'P 1'
#
loop_
_entity.id
_entity.type
_entity.pdbx_description
1 polymer ?
#
loop_
_entity_poly.entity_id
_entity_poly.type
_entity_poly.pdbx_seq_one_letter_code
_entity_poly.pdbx_strand_id
1 'polypeptide(L)'
;SYVAKERDRLLDEAIKKFIPQQASVTSQNSVNSGYLAHRREYYLFPGKTGEVDYVVLDRKKAHFVGDKVDENEYEKEFTRVLKRHKIVFSYDGMYIFKKI
;
A
#
# COMPACT_ATOMS: atom_id res chain seq x y z
N SER A 1 21.68 -8.71 1.94
CA SER A 1 20.30 -8.97 1.48
C SER A 1 20.10 -8.30 0.12
N TYR A 2 20.02 -9.10 -0.95
CA TYR A 2 19.81 -8.62 -2.33
C TYR A 2 18.31 -8.46 -2.66
N VAL A 3 17.47 -9.32 -2.08
CA VAL A 3 16.02 -9.45 -2.38
C VAL A 3 15.19 -8.24 -1.93
N ALA A 4 15.51 -7.63 -0.78
CA ALA A 4 14.75 -6.49 -0.27
C ALA A 4 14.81 -5.27 -1.21
N LYS A 5 15.99 -5.02 -1.83
CA LYS A 5 16.18 -3.87 -2.73
C LYS A 5 15.44 -4.01 -4.05
N GLU A 6 15.36 -5.23 -4.59
CA GLU A 6 14.66 -5.48 -5.85
C GLU A 6 13.15 -5.39 -5.67
N ARG A 7 12.61 -5.94 -4.58
CA ARG A 7 11.18 -5.84 -4.27
C ARG A 7 10.74 -4.39 -4.05
N ASP A 8 11.52 -3.62 -3.29
CA ASP A 8 11.25 -2.20 -3.07
C ASP A 8 11.27 -1.41 -4.38
N ARG A 9 12.24 -1.70 -5.25
CA ARG A 9 12.33 -1.08 -6.57
C ARG A 9 11.12 -1.42 -7.45
N LEU A 10 10.73 -2.70 -7.52
CA LEU A 10 9.57 -3.14 -8.30
C LEU A 10 8.28 -2.45 -7.82
N LEU A 11 8.11 -2.35 -6.51
CA LEU A 11 6.95 -1.67 -5.94
C LEU A 11 6.98 -0.16 -6.23
N ASP A 12 8.14 0.49 -6.14
CA ASP A 12 8.29 1.91 -6.45
C ASP A 12 8.04 2.20 -7.94
N GLU A 13 8.51 1.35 -8.85
CA GLU A 13 8.19 1.42 -10.29
C GLU A 13 6.68 1.26 -10.53
N ALA A 14 6.03 0.30 -9.85
CA ALA A 14 4.59 0.13 -9.93
C ALA A 14 3.81 1.33 -9.38
N ILE A 15 4.22 1.88 -8.23
CA ILE A 15 3.66 3.09 -7.62
C ILE A 15 3.69 4.25 -8.61
N LYS A 16 4.85 4.52 -9.21
CA LYS A 16 5.03 5.60 -10.19
C LYS A 16 4.18 5.40 -11.44
N LYS A 17 4.00 4.14 -11.88
CA LYS A 17 3.22 3.80 -13.06
C LYS A 17 1.71 3.94 -12.84
N PHE A 18 1.20 3.50 -11.69
CA PHE A 18 -0.25 3.33 -11.47
C PHE A 18 -0.88 4.45 -10.63
N ILE A 19 -0.10 5.21 -9.87
CA ILE A 19 -0.61 6.21 -8.94
C ILE A 19 -0.21 7.62 -9.41
N PRO A 20 -1.18 8.44 -9.88
CA PRO A 20 -0.93 9.84 -10.22
C PRO A 20 -0.43 10.65 -9.00
N GLN A 21 0.35 11.70 -9.26
CA GLN A 21 0.96 12.53 -8.21
C GLN A 21 -0.06 13.18 -7.27
N GLN A 22 -1.23 13.55 -7.80
CA GLN A 22 -2.30 14.24 -7.09
C GLN A 22 -3.22 13.30 -6.29
N ALA A 23 -3.05 11.99 -6.41
CA ALA A 23 -3.92 11.02 -5.77
C ALA A 23 -3.62 10.87 -4.28
N SER A 24 -4.67 10.76 -3.47
CA SER A 24 -4.59 10.42 -2.06
C SER A 24 -4.23 8.95 -1.87
N VAL A 25 -3.37 8.63 -0.89
CA VAL A 25 -2.84 7.27 -0.70
C VAL A 25 -2.82 6.88 0.76
N THR A 26 -3.08 5.61 1.03
CA THR A 26 -2.67 4.96 2.28
C THR A 26 -1.74 3.79 1.97
N SER A 27 -0.68 3.63 2.74
CA SER A 27 0.24 2.50 2.58
C SER A 27 0.78 2.00 3.90
N GLN A 28 1.15 0.71 3.93
CA GLN A 28 1.78 0.13 5.11
C GLN A 28 3.08 0.85 5.49
N ASN A 29 3.38 0.94 6.78
CA ASN A 29 4.56 1.65 7.30
C ASN A 29 5.88 1.16 6.69
N SER A 30 5.94 -0.12 6.32
CA SER A 30 7.13 -0.76 5.77
C SER A 30 7.31 -0.51 4.25
N VAL A 31 6.37 0.17 3.59
CA VAL A 31 6.51 0.66 2.21
C VAL A 31 7.12 2.05 2.25
N ASN A 32 8.36 2.15 1.78
CA ASN A 32 9.07 3.42 1.69
C ASN A 32 9.16 3.84 0.22
N SER A 33 8.45 4.92 -0.14
CA SER A 33 8.53 5.53 -1.46
C SER A 33 8.55 7.04 -1.32
N GLY A 34 9.65 7.67 -1.74
CA GLY A 34 9.75 9.14 -1.78
C GLY A 34 8.69 9.76 -2.68
N TYR A 35 8.27 9.05 -3.74
CA TYR A 35 7.17 9.49 -4.59
C TYR A 35 5.87 9.64 -3.80
N LEU A 36 5.55 8.69 -2.91
CA LEU A 36 4.39 8.74 -2.02
C LEU A 36 4.46 9.90 -1.01
N ALA A 37 5.63 10.18 -0.46
CA ALA A 37 5.83 11.19 0.59
C ALA A 37 5.48 12.64 0.16
N HIS A 38 5.44 12.94 -1.13
CA HIS A 38 5.12 14.28 -1.66
C HIS A 38 3.61 14.54 -1.85
N ARG A 39 2.73 13.68 -1.33
CA ARG A 39 1.28 13.82 -1.47
C ARG A 39 0.69 14.81 -0.47
N ARG A 40 -0.35 15.51 -0.90
CA ARG A 40 -1.17 16.35 -0.01
C ARG A 40 -1.90 15.51 1.04
N GLU A 41 -2.35 14.32 0.66
CA GLU A 41 -3.06 13.38 1.53
C GLU A 41 -2.36 12.02 1.47
N TYR A 42 -1.65 11.71 2.55
CA TYR A 42 -0.96 10.44 2.76
C TYR A 42 -1.23 9.94 4.17
N TYR A 43 -1.65 8.68 4.29
CA TYR A 43 -1.96 8.03 5.56
C TYR A 43 -1.21 6.71 5.70
N LEU A 44 -1.02 6.27 6.93
CA LEU A 44 -0.53 4.92 7.21
C LEU A 44 -1.70 3.94 7.19
N PHE A 45 -1.52 2.80 6.55
CA PHE A 45 -2.51 1.72 6.56
C PHE A 45 -2.74 1.23 8.00
N PRO A 46 -3.99 0.91 8.40
CA PRO A 46 -5.24 0.91 7.63
C PRO A 46 -6.02 2.25 7.64
N GLY A 47 -5.37 3.35 7.99
CA GLY A 47 -5.99 4.67 8.03
C GLY A 47 -6.61 5.08 6.70
N LYS A 48 -7.85 5.57 6.75
CA LYS A 48 -8.56 6.21 5.63
C LYS A 48 -8.74 5.33 4.38
N THR A 49 -8.65 3.99 4.50
CA THR A 49 -8.78 3.04 3.37
C THR A 49 -10.07 3.16 2.57
N GLY A 50 -11.16 3.69 3.15
CA GLY A 50 -12.42 3.95 2.44
C GLY A 50 -12.50 5.32 1.76
N GLU A 51 -11.58 6.23 2.06
CA GLU A 51 -11.60 7.62 1.61
C GLU A 51 -10.59 7.85 0.50
N VAL A 52 -9.37 7.32 0.64
CA VAL A 52 -8.26 7.53 -0.30
C VAL A 52 -8.48 6.89 -1.67
N ASP A 53 -7.79 7.42 -2.68
CA ASP A 53 -7.86 6.94 -4.06
C ASP A 53 -7.15 5.60 -4.25
N TYR A 54 -6.03 5.38 -3.55
CA TYR A 54 -5.23 4.16 -3.65
C TYR A 54 -4.76 3.62 -2.30
N VAL A 55 -4.66 2.29 -2.24
CA VAL A 55 -4.06 1.56 -1.11
C VAL A 55 -2.86 0.76 -1.62
N VAL A 56 -1.70 0.87 -0.97
CA VAL A 56 -0.48 0.14 -1.35
C VAL A 56 -0.04 -0.79 -0.22
N LEU A 57 0.02 -2.08 -0.51
CA LEU A 57 0.36 -3.12 0.45
C LEU A 57 1.39 -4.09 -0.12
N ASP A 58 2.23 -4.62 0.75
CA ASP A 58 3.16 -5.71 0.47
C ASP A 58 3.13 -6.68 1.65
N ARG A 59 2.38 -7.77 1.44
CA ARG A 59 2.08 -8.80 2.45
C ARG A 59 3.30 -9.63 2.86
N LYS A 60 4.42 -9.53 2.16
CA LYS A 60 5.68 -10.20 2.56
C LYS A 60 6.51 -9.35 3.52
N LYS A 61 6.11 -8.10 3.76
CA LYS A 61 6.65 -7.27 4.85
C LYS A 61 5.80 -7.43 6.10
N ALA A 62 6.28 -6.91 7.22
CA ALA A 62 5.56 -6.95 8.48
C ALA A 62 4.20 -6.23 8.38
N HIS A 63 3.16 -6.88 8.89
CA HIS A 63 1.76 -6.43 8.88
C HIS A 63 1.52 -5.41 9.98
N PHE A 64 2.03 -4.20 9.75
CA PHE A 64 1.85 -3.09 10.67
C PHE A 64 0.43 -2.54 10.62
N VAL A 65 -0.12 -2.28 11.80
CA VAL A 65 -1.32 -1.49 12.05
C VAL A 65 -0.94 -0.42 13.08
N GLY A 66 -0.77 0.83 12.62
CA GLY A 66 -0.13 1.85 13.43
C GLY A 66 1.32 1.47 13.76
N ASP A 67 1.68 1.45 15.03
CA ASP A 67 3.05 1.14 15.51
C ASP A 67 3.24 -0.32 15.95
N LYS A 68 2.28 -1.20 15.69
CA LYS A 68 2.31 -2.61 16.12
C LYS A 68 2.13 -3.55 14.94
N VAL A 69 2.73 -4.74 15.06
CA VAL A 69 2.44 -5.85 14.15
C VAL A 69 1.18 -6.55 14.66
N ASP A 70 0.11 -6.52 13.88
CA ASP A 70 -1.19 -7.12 14.21
C ASP A 70 -1.77 -7.80 12.96
N GLU A 71 -1.48 -9.09 12.82
CA GLU A 71 -1.89 -9.91 11.67
C GLU A 71 -3.42 -9.96 11.52
N ASN A 72 -4.15 -10.07 12.63
CA ASN A 72 -5.59 -10.26 12.60
C ASN A 72 -6.31 -9.00 12.10
N GLU A 73 -5.95 -7.84 12.64
CA GLU A 73 -6.54 -6.58 12.19
C GLU A 73 -6.07 -6.22 10.77
N TYR A 74 -4.81 -6.51 10.44
CA TYR A 74 -4.30 -6.34 9.08
C TYR A 74 -5.10 -7.17 8.06
N GLU A 75 -5.31 -8.46 8.31
CA GLU A 75 -6.03 -9.35 7.37
C GLU A 75 -7.51 -8.98 7.25
N LYS A 76 -8.13 -8.49 8.33
CA LYS A 76 -9.49 -7.95 8.31
C LYS A 76 -9.59 -6.72 7.39
N GLU A 77 -8.67 -5.77 7.52
CA GLU A 77 -8.66 -4.57 6.69
C GLU A 77 -8.21 -4.86 5.25
N PHE A 78 -7.27 -5.80 5.04
CA PHE A 78 -6.91 -6.30 3.71
C PHE A 78 -8.13 -6.89 2.99
N THR A 79 -8.88 -7.76 3.67
CA THR A 79 -10.11 -8.36 3.11
C THR A 79 -11.15 -7.29 2.79
N ARG A 80 -11.26 -6.25 3.62
CA ARG A 80 -12.17 -5.11 3.38
C ARG A 80 -11.75 -4.31 2.15
N VAL A 81 -10.46 -4.02 1.99
CA VAL A 81 -9.92 -3.33 0.80
C VAL A 81 -10.17 -4.16 -0.45
N LEU A 82 -9.87 -5.47 -0.40
CA LEU A 82 -10.07 -6.41 -1.51
C LEU A 82 -11.51 -6.44 -2.03
N LYS A 83 -12.50 -6.29 -1.14
CA LYS A 83 -13.94 -6.28 -1.51
C LYS A 83 -14.42 -4.95 -2.10
N ARG A 84 -13.72 -3.84 -1.83
CA ARG A 84 -14.20 -2.47 -2.13
C ARG A 84 -13.40 -1.76 -3.22
N HIS A 85 -12.23 -2.29 -3.56
CA HIS A 85 -11.30 -1.66 -4.47
C HIS A 85 -10.96 -2.61 -5.61
N LYS A 86 -10.64 -2.06 -6.77
CA LYS A 86 -10.07 -2.84 -7.87
C LYS A 86 -8.56 -2.95 -7.70
N ILE A 87 -8.01 -4.13 -7.97
CA ILE A 87 -6.56 -4.32 -8.04
C ILE A 87 -6.07 -3.76 -9.39
N VAL A 88 -5.16 -2.80 -9.36
CA VAL A 88 -4.51 -2.24 -10.57
C VAL A 88 -3.08 -2.75 -10.77
N PHE A 89 -2.49 -3.33 -9.72
CA PHE A 89 -1.22 -4.04 -9.77
C PHE A 89 -1.22 -5.16 -8.72
N SER A 90 -0.75 -6.35 -9.11
CA SER A 90 -0.45 -7.43 -8.18
C SER A 90 0.79 -8.20 -8.62
N TYR A 91 1.74 -8.40 -7.72
CA TYR A 91 2.90 -9.26 -7.97
C TYR A 91 3.44 -9.80 -6.64
N ASP A 92 3.47 -11.13 -6.50
CA ASP A 92 4.13 -11.82 -5.38
C ASP A 92 3.74 -11.30 -3.98
N GLY A 93 2.46 -10.97 -3.76
CA GLY A 93 1.96 -10.41 -2.49
C GLY A 93 2.08 -8.89 -2.35
N MET A 94 2.59 -8.18 -3.36
CA MET A 94 2.46 -6.74 -3.51
C MET A 94 1.15 -6.40 -4.21
N TYR A 95 0.47 -5.37 -3.75
CA TYR A 95 -0.81 -4.92 -4.28
C TYR A 95 -0.87 -3.39 -4.34
N ILE A 96 -1.41 -2.89 -5.46
CA ILE A 96 -1.95 -1.54 -5.54
C ILE A 96 -3.44 -1.67 -5.82
N PHE A 97 -4.23 -1.16 -4.90
CA PHE A 97 -5.68 -1.07 -5.03
C PHE A 97 -6.06 0.34 -5.43
N LYS A 98 -7.08 0.46 -6.29
CA LYS A 98 -7.72 1.73 -6.66
C LYS A 98 -9.17 1.70 -6.21
N LYS A 99 -9.62 2.76 -5.56
CA LYS A 99 -11.02 2.91 -5.15
C LYS A 99 -11.94 2.90 -6.38
N ILE A 100 -13.10 2.26 -6.24
CA ILE A 100 -14.14 2.18 -7.28
C ILE A 100 -15.04 3.40 -7.17
#